data_AF-A0A363TRU9-F1
#
_entry.id   AF-A0A363TRU9-F1
#
_cell.length_a   1.000
_cell.length_b   1.000
_cell.length_c   1.000
_cell.angle_alpha   90.00
_cell.angle_beta   90.00
_cell.angle_gamma   90.00
#
_symmetry.space_group_name_H-M   'P 1'
#
loop_
_entity.id
_entity.type
_entity.pdbx_description
1 polymer ?
#
loop_
_entity_poly.entity_id
_entity_poly.type
_entity_poly.pdbx_seq_one_letter_code
_entity_poly.pdbx_strand_id
1 'polypeptide(L)'
;MPAKRLLATLAALLIALAAAPLSARELADAPEVVLLGFSPDGRYFAYEQHENDTVSDTAIAAIDVIDRRSNRSAPGFPFGFLGGAKGEAFPLRVGKHKIKIDDAREG
;
A
#
# COMPACT_ATOMS: atom_id res chain seq x y z
N MET A 1 -14.45 -2.92 -52.54
CA MET A 1 -13.60 -1.80 -52.05
C MET A 1 -12.22 -1.92 -52.68
N PRO A 2 -11.60 -0.84 -53.19
CA PRO A 2 -10.31 -0.93 -53.88
C PRO A 2 -9.20 -1.34 -52.90
N ALA A 3 -8.33 -2.28 -53.28
CA ALA A 3 -7.26 -2.86 -52.45
C ALA A 3 -6.37 -1.82 -51.74
N LYS A 4 -6.20 -0.63 -52.36
CA LYS A 4 -5.49 0.51 -51.78
C LYS A 4 -6.12 1.03 -50.48
N ARG A 5 -7.45 0.97 -50.35
CA ARG A 5 -8.15 1.39 -49.12
C ARG A 5 -7.98 0.38 -47.99
N LEU A 6 -7.87 -0.92 -48.32
CA LEU A 6 -7.62 -1.99 -47.34
C LEU A 6 -6.19 -1.90 -46.77
N LEU A 7 -5.20 -1.65 -47.63
CA LEU A 7 -3.81 -1.44 -47.18
C LEU A 7 -3.69 -0.22 -46.26
N ALA A 8 -4.35 0.89 -46.61
CA ALA A 8 -4.31 2.10 -45.80
C ALA A 8 -4.97 1.91 -44.42
N THR A 9 -6.07 1.15 -44.34
CA THR A 9 -6.71 0.84 -43.05
C THR A 9 -5.85 -0.09 -42.20
N LEU A 10 -5.22 -1.10 -42.81
CA LEU A 10 -4.33 -2.01 -42.09
C LEU A 10 -3.09 -1.28 -41.54
N ALA A 11 -2.50 -0.39 -42.32
CA ALA A 11 -1.36 0.42 -41.88
C ALA A 11 -1.73 1.37 -40.72
N ALA A 12 -2.90 2.04 -40.81
CA ALA A 12 -3.38 2.92 -39.75
C ALA A 12 -3.66 2.13 -38.45
N LEU A 13 -4.19 0.92 -38.55
CA LEU A 13 -4.44 0.05 -37.40
C LEU A 13 -3.12 -0.38 -36.73
N LEU A 14 -2.10 -0.72 -37.51
CA LEU A 14 -0.78 -1.10 -37.00
C LEU A 14 -0.10 0.07 -36.27
N ILE A 15 -0.21 1.29 -36.80
CA ILE A 15 0.33 2.50 -36.16
C ILE A 15 -0.42 2.79 -34.85
N ALA A 16 -1.76 2.63 -34.84
CA ALA A 16 -2.55 2.82 -33.62
C ALA A 16 -2.23 1.78 -32.54
N LEU A 17 -1.95 0.53 -32.92
CA LEU A 17 -1.52 -0.52 -31.99
C LEU A 17 -0.10 -0.29 -31.47
N ALA A 18 0.81 0.23 -32.31
CA ALA A 18 2.18 0.56 -31.91
C ALA A 18 2.26 1.83 -31.04
N ALA A 19 1.28 2.74 -31.16
CA ALA A 19 1.18 3.97 -30.37
C ALA A 19 0.38 3.79 -29.07
N ALA A 20 -0.22 2.62 -28.83
CA ALA A 20 -0.83 2.33 -27.54
C ALA A 20 0.30 2.33 -26.49
N PRO A 21 0.24 3.20 -25.46
CA PRO A 21 1.21 3.11 -24.38
C PRO A 21 1.09 1.72 -23.78
N LEU A 22 2.19 0.96 -23.82
CA LEU A 22 2.44 -0.20 -22.97
C LEU A 22 2.51 0.31 -21.53
N SER A 23 1.37 0.76 -21.00
CA SER A 23 1.21 1.00 -19.59
C SER A 23 1.17 -0.38 -18.96
N ALA A 24 2.35 -0.96 -18.75
CA ALA A 24 2.54 -1.95 -17.72
C ALA A 24 2.06 -1.27 -16.43
N ARG A 25 0.82 -1.56 -16.04
CA ARG A 25 0.44 -1.39 -14.66
C ARG A 25 1.31 -2.39 -13.93
N GLU A 26 2.41 -1.92 -13.33
CA GLU A 26 2.99 -2.67 -12.22
C GLU A 26 1.84 -2.96 -11.28
N LEU A 27 1.47 -4.23 -11.21
CA LEU A 27 0.65 -4.72 -10.13
C LEU A 27 1.60 -4.65 -8.94
N ALA A 28 1.54 -3.54 -8.19
CA ALA A 28 2.16 -3.51 -6.87
C ALA A 28 1.61 -4.73 -6.12
N ASP A 29 2.50 -5.52 -5.53
CA ASP A 29 2.05 -6.64 -4.70
C ASP A 29 1.16 -6.06 -3.60
N ALA A 30 0.00 -6.69 -3.39
CA ALA A 30 -0.88 -6.23 -2.33
C ALA A 30 -0.15 -6.43 -0.99
N PRO A 31 -0.16 -5.42 -0.09
CA PRO A 31 0.45 -5.58 1.22
C PRO A 31 -0.21 -6.75 1.96
N GLU A 32 0.58 -7.51 2.71
CA GLU A 32 0.06 -8.58 3.54
C GLU A 32 -0.75 -7.95 4.68
N VAL A 33 -1.91 -8.53 5.00
CA VAL A 33 -2.82 -8.01 6.03
C VAL A 33 -3.06 -9.06 7.10
N VAL A 34 -2.81 -8.68 8.36
CA VAL A 34 -3.00 -9.53 9.53
C VAL A 34 -4.06 -8.91 10.43
N LEU A 35 -5.11 -9.68 10.75
CA LEU A 35 -6.10 -9.27 11.74
C LEU A 35 -5.49 -9.37 13.15
N LEU A 36 -5.43 -8.25 13.87
CA LEU A 36 -4.88 -8.20 15.22
C LEU A 36 -5.92 -8.55 16.28
N GLY A 37 -7.19 -8.23 16.02
CA GLY A 37 -8.30 -8.61 16.89
C GLY A 37 -9.44 -7.61 16.94
N PHE A 38 -10.34 -7.84 17.89
CA PHE A 38 -11.55 -7.06 18.10
C PHE A 38 -11.51 -6.40 19.49
N SER A 39 -12.10 -5.21 19.61
CA SER A 39 -12.32 -4.63 20.93
C SER A 39 -13.33 -5.46 21.74
N PRO A 40 -13.26 -5.48 23.08
CA PRO A 40 -14.17 -6.27 23.92
C PRO A 40 -15.66 -5.92 23.73
N ASP A 41 -15.95 -4.65 23.42
CA ASP A 41 -17.29 -4.16 23.13
C ASP A 41 -17.75 -4.44 21.69
N GLY A 42 -16.90 -5.05 20.88
CA GLY A 42 -17.15 -5.37 19.47
C GLY A 42 -17.27 -4.16 18.56
N ARG A 43 -17.01 -2.94 19.04
CA ARG A 43 -17.15 -1.71 18.25
C ARG A 43 -16.02 -1.52 17.24
N TYR A 44 -14.83 -2.03 17.56
CA TYR A 44 -13.63 -1.86 16.75
C TYR A 44 -13.01 -3.19 16.36
N PHE A 45 -12.28 -3.18 15.26
CA PHE A 45 -11.27 -4.22 14.97
C PHE A 45 -9.98 -3.54 14.50
N ALA A 46 -8.86 -4.19 14.77
CA ALA A 46 -7.54 -3.71 14.38
C ALA A 46 -6.92 -4.68 13.38
N TYR A 47 -6.21 -4.15 12.40
CA TYR A 47 -5.40 -4.94 11.47
C TYR A 47 -4.06 -4.26 11.24
N GLU A 48 -3.05 -5.07 10.96
CA GLU A 48 -1.74 -4.65 10.50
C GLU A 48 -1.64 -4.90 9.00
N GLN A 49 -1.00 -3.97 8.29
CA GLN A 49 -0.55 -4.14 6.93
C GLN A 49 0.96 -4.04 6.92
N HIS A 50 1.65 -5.01 6.33
CA HIS A 50 3.10 -4.94 6.16
C HIS A 50 3.51 -5.30 4.73
N GLU A 51 4.57 -4.65 4.28
CA GLU A 51 5.19 -4.87 2.99
C GLU A 51 6.71 -4.78 3.15
N ASN A 52 7.43 -5.67 2.48
CA ASN A 52 8.87 -5.56 2.34
C ASN A 52 9.16 -5.10 0.93
N ASP A 53 9.61 -3.85 0.78
CA ASP A 53 10.11 -3.37 -0.50
C ASP A 53 11.48 -4.02 -0.74
N THR A 54 11.49 -5.04 -1.60
CA THR A 54 12.70 -5.79 -1.96
C THR A 54 13.72 -4.96 -2.75
N VAL A 55 13.31 -3.82 -3.33
CA VAL A 55 14.20 -2.92 -4.08
C VAL A 55 14.95 -1.99 -3.12
N SER A 56 14.28 -1.48 -2.10
CA SER A 56 14.87 -0.56 -1.12
C SER A 56 15.31 -1.22 0.20
N ASP A 57 15.13 -2.53 0.35
CA ASP A 57 15.35 -3.30 1.61
C ASP A 57 14.67 -2.62 2.82
N THR A 58 13.49 -2.06 2.58
CA THR A 58 12.75 -1.30 3.57
C THR A 58 11.46 -2.03 3.93
N ALA A 59 11.32 -2.37 5.22
CA ALA A 59 10.08 -2.87 5.76
C ALA A 59 9.13 -1.70 6.05
N ILE A 60 7.88 -1.79 5.61
CA ILE A 60 6.83 -0.82 5.91
C ILE A 60 5.74 -1.57 6.66
N ALA A 61 5.32 -1.04 7.80
CA ALA A 61 4.19 -1.58 8.56
C ALA A 61 3.25 -0.47 9.00
N ALA A 62 1.94 -0.70 8.93
CA ALA A 62 0.93 0.21 9.42
C ALA A 62 -0.19 -0.56 10.12
N ILE A 63 -0.64 -0.04 11.26
CA ILE A 63 -1.80 -0.54 11.99
C ILE A 63 -2.94 0.44 11.80
N ASP A 64 -4.11 -0.08 11.46
CA ASP A 64 -5.35 0.67 11.42
C ASP A 64 -6.38 0.03 12.36
N VAL A 65 -7.27 0.87 12.89
CA VAL A 65 -8.36 0.46 13.77
C VAL A 65 -9.65 1.00 13.18
N ILE A 66 -10.58 0.12 12.86
CA ILE A 66 -11.82 0.49 12.19
C ILE A 66 -12.97 0.58 13.20
N ASP A 67 -13.66 1.72 13.25
CA ASP A 67 -14.96 1.84 13.90
C ASP A 67 -16.03 1.17 13.02
N ARG A 68 -16.56 0.03 13.48
CA ARG A 68 -17.52 -0.79 12.73
C ARG A 68 -18.88 -0.11 12.53
N ARG A 69 -19.22 0.90 13.33
CA ARG A 69 -20.47 1.65 13.17
C ARG A 69 -20.40 2.61 11.99
N SER A 70 -19.26 3.25 11.82
CA SER A 70 -19.06 4.23 10.73
C SER A 70 -18.35 3.65 9.51
N ASN A 71 -17.74 2.48 9.66
CA ASN A 71 -16.85 1.84 8.69
C ASN A 71 -15.70 2.75 8.26
N ARG A 72 -15.11 3.47 9.23
CA ARG A 72 -13.98 4.38 9.03
C ARG A 72 -12.90 4.11 10.07
N SER A 73 -11.66 4.50 9.77
CA SER A 73 -10.56 4.51 10.73
C SER A 73 -10.94 5.34 11.95
N ALA A 74 -10.65 4.80 13.13
CA ALA A 74 -10.84 5.45 14.40
C ALA A 74 -9.92 6.68 14.51
N PRO A 75 -10.32 7.72 15.26
CA PRO A 75 -9.49 8.91 15.42
C PRO A 75 -8.07 8.57 15.89
N GLY A 76 -7.07 8.99 15.12
CA GLY A 76 -5.65 8.74 15.40
C GLY A 76 -5.02 7.58 14.61
N PHE A 77 -5.84 6.82 13.88
CA PHE A 77 -5.41 5.77 12.96
C PHE A 77 -5.56 6.20 11.48
N PRO A 78 -4.82 5.58 10.55
CA PRO A 78 -3.76 4.59 10.79
C PRO A 78 -2.53 5.22 11.45
N PHE A 79 -1.73 4.39 12.11
CA PHE A 79 -0.37 4.73 12.51
C PHE A 79 0.60 3.73 11.91
N GLY A 80 1.79 4.17 11.52
CA GLY A 80 2.75 3.28 10.87
C GLY A 80 4.19 3.54 11.25
N PHE A 81 5.02 2.66 10.74
CA PHE A 81 6.44 2.56 10.93
C PHE A 81 7.10 2.35 9.56
N LEU A 82 8.09 3.17 9.22
CA LEU A 82 9.03 2.84 8.17
C LEU A 82 10.29 2.25 8.81
N GLY A 83 10.73 1.12 8.24
CA GLY A 83 12.09 0.66 8.31
C GLY A 83 13.01 1.79 7.92
N GLY A 84 13.96 2.12 8.79
CA GLY A 84 15.05 3.02 8.45
C GLY A 84 16.21 2.20 7.94
N ALA A 85 17.00 2.77 7.04
CA ALA A 85 18.32 2.22 6.74
C ALA A 85 19.16 2.15 8.04
N LYS A 86 20.15 1.26 8.07
CA LYS A 86 21.02 1.08 9.25
C LYS A 86 21.61 2.42 9.72
N GLY A 87 21.18 2.89 10.89
CA GLY A 87 21.64 4.15 11.51
C GLY A 87 20.61 5.28 11.53
N GLU A 88 19.43 5.09 10.92
CA GLU A 88 18.32 6.04 11.02
C GLU A 88 17.44 5.79 12.24
N ALA A 89 16.63 6.79 12.60
CA ALA A 89 15.67 6.71 13.70
C ALA A 89 14.60 5.64 13.38
N PHE A 90 14.85 4.42 13.86
CA PHE A 90 13.92 3.31 13.71
C PHE A 90 13.00 3.18 14.93
N PRO A 91 11.68 2.98 14.72
CA PRO A 91 10.96 3.13 13.45
C PRO A 91 10.61 4.60 13.15
N LEU A 92 10.64 4.98 11.86
CA LEU A 92 10.12 6.29 11.43
C LEU A 92 8.61 6.29 11.57
N ARG A 93 8.08 7.18 12.40
CA ARG A 93 6.65 7.22 12.70
C ARG A 93 5.87 7.92 11.61
N VAL A 94 4.77 7.30 11.21
CA VAL A 94 3.80 7.87 10.28
C VAL A 94 2.47 8.03 11.02
N GLY A 95 1.92 9.25 11.07
CA GLY A 95 0.65 9.57 11.76
C GLY A 95 0.78 10.51 12.95
N LYS A 96 -0.37 10.93 13.53
CA LYS A 96 -0.43 11.95 14.60
C LYS A 96 -0.29 11.39 16.03
N HIS A 97 -0.09 10.08 16.18
CA HIS A 97 -0.02 9.44 17.49
C HIS A 97 1.38 9.48 18.12
N LYS A 98 1.45 9.99 19.36
CA LYS A 98 2.64 9.99 20.21
C LYS A 98 2.60 8.79 21.17
N ILE A 99 2.98 7.60 20.72
CA ILE A 99 3.28 6.46 21.62
C ILE A 99 4.65 6.73 22.25
N LYS A 100 4.89 6.53 23.56
CA LYS A 100 6.28 6.56 24.06
C LYS A 100 6.92 5.21 23.74
N ILE A 101 8.04 5.18 22.99
CA ILE A 101 8.78 3.93 22.68
C ILE A 101 9.86 3.68 23.76
N ASP A 102 9.67 4.23 24.96
CA ASP A 102 10.74 4.21 25.98
C ASP A 102 10.71 2.94 26.84
N ASP A 103 9.71 2.05 26.69
CA ASP A 103 9.49 0.92 27.61
C ASP A 103 9.79 -0.48 27.00
N ALA A 104 10.36 -0.59 25.79
CA ALA A 104 10.58 -1.88 25.12
C ALA A 104 12.04 -2.40 25.20
N ARG A 105 12.85 -1.90 26.14
CA ARG A 105 14.25 -2.34 26.33
C ARG A 105 14.58 -2.75 27.76
N GLU A 106 13.71 -3.49 28.44
CA GLU A 106 14.13 -4.38 29.53
C GLU A 106 13.26 -5.65 29.51
N GLY A 107 13.86 -6.76 29.09
CA GLY A 107 13.25 -8.08 28.97
C GLY A 107 14.17 -9.06 28.28
#